data_AF-A0A9P7DUP7-F1
#
_entry.id   AF-A0A9P7DUP7-F1
#
_cell.length_a   1.000
_cell.length_b   1.000
_cell.length_c   1.000
_cell.angle_alpha   90.00
_cell.angle_beta   90.00
_cell.angle_gamma   90.00
#
_symmetry.space_group_name_H-M   'P 1'
#
loop_
_entity.id
_entity.type
_entity.pdbx_description
1 polymer ?
#
loop_
_entity_poly.entity_id
_entity_poly.type
_entity_poly.pdbx_seq_one_letter_code
_entity_poly.pdbx_strand_id
1 'polypeptide(L)'
;MSSSSQKAQIQEIIDTTQGSDPEDKCSTPEPEADHEQDGAITPQASSSKPKKKKKSKAAKVLNAMRGKNEIPQELISHVVDRVAAEHGPNIPAANEDNVRQALEQMKIMDVIKGKAGIAGRGKKAMGEHKFWATQPVPQLGDEVSPDDGFIEPNKSREEVRQDPYPLPKDFEWAILDINDSKQIKEVYDLLSLNYVEDDEAAFRFQYSAEFLEWALKPPGYLKDWHIGVRVSSNKKLVAFISGVPVTLRVRGNVFRACEINYLCVHKKLRSKRLAPVLIKEVTRQVNLTGIFQAIYTAGVVLPTPVSTCRYFHRSLNIPKLVDIKFTYVPRSMTLARMIRVYKMVAKPQLSGLREMEERDVSNVADLFTRYMQRFSMGPIMTLDEVRHQFLSGRGRMDEPSEHYRRPGQVVWTYVVEEAHTGRITDFFSFYSLPSTIINHPKYGLLEAAYLFYYASDAAFAEDSEADSILKKRLEALVGDALIIANQAKFDVFNALTLMDNCSFLESLKFGAGDGLLNFYLYNWRTAPMAGVSAVDGVEPGKGVGIVML
;
A
#
# COMPACT_ATOMS: atom_id res chain seq x y z
N MET A 1 -21.73 -3.98 -40.83
CA MET A 1 -20.28 -4.26 -40.98
C MET A 1 -19.55 -3.65 -39.78
N SER A 2 -19.10 -4.43 -38.79
CA SER A 2 -18.18 -3.97 -37.72
C SER A 2 -17.73 -5.16 -36.84
N SER A 3 -16.94 -6.10 -37.40
CA SER A 3 -16.43 -7.26 -36.64
C SER A 3 -15.00 -7.68 -36.98
N SER A 4 -14.35 -7.04 -37.96
CA SER A 4 -12.95 -7.31 -38.34
C SER A 4 -11.95 -6.68 -37.36
N SER A 5 -12.20 -5.44 -36.91
CA SER A 5 -11.24 -4.66 -36.10
C SER A 5 -10.93 -5.28 -34.73
N GLN A 6 -11.92 -5.90 -34.05
CA GLN A 6 -11.66 -6.57 -32.77
C GLN A 6 -10.90 -7.89 -32.93
N LYS A 7 -11.11 -8.64 -34.02
CA LYS A 7 -10.33 -9.87 -34.28
C LYS A 7 -8.87 -9.55 -34.61
N ALA A 8 -8.60 -8.48 -35.37
CA ALA A 8 -7.24 -8.06 -35.70
C ALA A 8 -6.40 -7.75 -34.44
N GLN A 9 -6.94 -7.00 -33.48
CA GLN A 9 -6.26 -6.70 -32.21
C GLN A 9 -6.02 -7.91 -31.31
N ILE A 10 -6.77 -9.00 -31.48
CA ILE A 10 -6.55 -10.26 -30.74
C ILE A 10 -5.43 -11.07 -31.39
N GLN A 11 -5.36 -11.07 -32.73
CA GLN A 11 -4.30 -11.77 -33.47
C GLN A 11 -2.91 -11.16 -33.21
N GLU A 12 -2.79 -9.83 -33.15
CA GLU A 12 -1.53 -9.13 -32.79
C GLU A 12 -0.96 -9.52 -31.41
N ILE A 13 -1.77 -10.07 -30.51
CA ILE A 13 -1.34 -10.54 -29.18
C ILE A 13 -0.65 -11.93 -29.27
N ILE A 14 -0.87 -12.67 -30.36
CA ILE A 14 -0.34 -14.02 -30.59
C ILE A 14 1.06 -13.95 -31.20
N ASP A 15 1.27 -13.08 -32.20
CA ASP A 15 2.49 -13.10 -33.01
C ASP A 15 3.70 -12.36 -32.39
N THR A 16 3.49 -11.46 -31.41
CA THR A 16 4.57 -10.64 -30.81
C THR A 16 5.45 -11.37 -29.78
N THR A 17 5.58 -12.70 -29.87
CA THR A 17 6.40 -13.54 -28.95
C THR A 17 7.29 -14.57 -29.65
N GLN A 18 7.57 -14.43 -30.95
CA GLN A 18 8.61 -15.21 -31.65
C GLN A 18 9.60 -14.31 -32.39
N GLY A 19 10.90 -14.48 -32.14
CA GLY A 19 11.98 -13.84 -32.89
C GLY A 19 12.89 -12.94 -32.03
N SER A 20 14.14 -13.37 -31.87
CA SER A 20 15.27 -12.57 -31.38
C SER A 20 16.18 -12.20 -32.54
N ASP A 21 16.64 -10.94 -32.60
CA ASP A 21 17.90 -10.35 -33.12
C ASP A 21 18.72 -11.03 -34.25
N PRO A 22 19.46 -10.29 -35.13
CA PRO A 22 20.17 -9.05 -34.77
C PRO A 22 20.32 -7.91 -35.85
N GLU A 23 20.99 -6.84 -35.41
CA GLU A 23 21.92 -5.93 -36.14
C GLU A 23 21.46 -4.71 -37.00
N ASP A 24 21.75 -3.51 -36.44
CA ASP A 24 22.62 -2.44 -36.99
C ASP A 24 22.06 -1.13 -37.65
N LYS A 25 22.77 -0.02 -37.33
CA LYS A 25 22.85 1.35 -37.95
C LYS A 25 21.67 2.36 -38.02
N CYS A 26 21.66 3.26 -37.02
CA CYS A 26 21.91 4.71 -37.14
C CYS A 26 21.45 5.52 -38.39
N SER A 27 20.54 6.50 -38.20
CA SER A 27 20.75 7.93 -38.62
C SER A 27 19.64 8.87 -38.13
N THR A 28 20.02 10.11 -37.76
CA THR A 28 19.16 11.27 -37.48
C THR A 28 18.96 12.13 -38.74
N PRO A 29 17.95 13.02 -38.82
CA PRO A 29 18.24 14.43 -38.49
C PRO A 29 17.11 15.22 -37.77
N GLU A 30 17.47 16.44 -37.37
CA GLU A 30 16.71 17.46 -36.62
C GLU A 30 15.80 18.37 -37.51
N PRO A 31 15.00 19.30 -36.92
CA PRO A 31 13.87 19.96 -37.61
C PRO A 31 14.16 21.37 -38.15
N GLU A 32 13.25 21.87 -39.01
CA GLU A 32 13.18 23.27 -39.45
C GLU A 32 12.07 24.07 -38.75
N ALA A 33 12.22 25.40 -38.73
CA ALA A 33 11.33 26.38 -38.08
C ALA A 33 10.40 27.07 -39.10
N ASP A 34 9.47 27.94 -38.64
CA ASP A 34 9.67 29.39 -38.82
C ASP A 34 8.55 30.37 -38.38
N HIS A 35 9.04 31.53 -37.95
CA HIS A 35 8.56 32.93 -38.03
C HIS A 35 7.27 33.50 -37.37
N GLU A 36 7.54 34.61 -36.65
CA GLU A 36 6.65 35.71 -36.22
C GLU A 36 6.38 36.71 -37.39
N GLN A 37 5.46 37.69 -37.35
CA GLN A 37 5.49 39.08 -36.78
C GLN A 37 4.49 39.91 -37.65
N ASP A 38 3.98 41.12 -37.39
CA ASP A 38 3.73 42.01 -36.22
C ASP A 38 2.63 43.03 -36.62
N GLY A 39 2.22 43.97 -35.76
CA GLY A 39 1.62 45.24 -36.19
C GLY A 39 0.77 45.97 -35.15
N ALA A 40 1.19 47.17 -34.73
CA ALA A 40 0.54 47.98 -33.69
C ALA A 40 0.15 49.40 -34.14
N ILE A 41 -1.03 49.90 -33.70
CA ILE A 41 -1.42 51.32 -33.70
C ILE A 41 -2.27 51.64 -32.45
N THR A 42 -2.10 52.84 -31.87
CA THR A 42 -2.96 53.44 -30.81
C THR A 42 -3.27 54.90 -31.12
N PRO A 43 -4.39 55.46 -30.61
CA PRO A 43 -4.24 56.62 -29.70
C PRO A 43 -5.19 56.62 -28.46
N GLN A 44 -5.11 57.70 -27.68
CA GLN A 44 -5.64 57.95 -26.32
C GLN A 44 -7.19 58.16 -26.27
N ALA A 45 -7.93 58.32 -25.15
CA ALA A 45 -7.57 58.72 -23.78
C ALA A 45 -8.61 58.34 -22.67
N SER A 46 -8.15 58.43 -21.41
CA SER A 46 -8.88 58.83 -20.17
C SER A 46 -9.68 57.85 -19.26
N SER A 47 -9.33 57.96 -17.96
CA SER A 47 -10.13 57.72 -16.72
C SER A 47 -10.23 56.33 -16.05
N SER A 48 -9.80 56.31 -14.77
CA SER A 48 -10.11 55.38 -13.67
C SER A 48 -9.59 53.91 -13.67
N LYS A 49 -8.85 53.57 -12.61
CA LYS A 49 -8.48 52.19 -12.17
C LYS A 49 -9.44 51.77 -11.03
N PRO A 50 -9.76 50.46 -10.83
CA PRO A 50 -8.95 49.70 -9.86
C PRO A 50 -8.81 48.17 -10.07
N LYS A 51 -7.74 47.62 -9.47
CA LYS A 51 -7.66 46.29 -8.81
C LYS A 51 -8.16 45.02 -9.57
N LYS A 52 -7.55 44.64 -10.72
CA LYS A 52 -7.64 43.24 -11.25
C LYS A 52 -6.32 42.48 -11.52
N LYS A 53 -5.15 43.14 -11.56
CA LYS A 53 -3.89 42.50 -12.05
C LYS A 53 -3.11 41.57 -11.07
N LYS A 54 -3.36 41.57 -9.75
CA LYS A 54 -2.67 40.62 -8.82
C LYS A 54 -3.33 39.23 -8.72
N LYS A 55 -4.66 39.10 -8.92
CA LYS A 55 -5.34 37.78 -8.85
C LYS A 55 -5.03 36.86 -10.04
N SER A 56 -4.61 37.39 -11.20
CA SER A 56 -4.40 36.57 -12.41
C SER A 56 -3.09 35.76 -12.41
N LYS A 57 -2.04 36.16 -11.69
CA LYS A 57 -0.82 35.34 -11.56
C LYS A 57 -1.09 34.07 -10.74
N ALA A 58 -1.67 34.20 -9.54
CA ALA A 58 -2.03 33.04 -8.72
C ALA A 58 -3.00 32.07 -9.44
N ALA A 59 -4.01 32.60 -10.17
CA ALA A 59 -4.91 31.77 -10.96
C ALA A 59 -4.25 31.10 -12.17
N LYS A 60 -3.30 31.77 -12.86
CA LYS A 60 -2.51 31.14 -13.93
C LYS A 60 -1.59 30.06 -13.40
N VAL A 61 -0.96 30.28 -12.25
CA VAL A 61 -0.12 29.28 -11.57
C VAL A 61 -0.96 28.06 -11.17
N LEU A 62 -2.12 28.24 -10.51
CA LEU A 62 -3.05 27.13 -10.21
C LEU A 62 -3.47 26.32 -11.44
N ASN A 63 -3.75 26.98 -12.57
CA ASN A 63 -4.15 26.29 -13.80
C ASN A 63 -2.98 25.56 -14.49
N ALA A 64 -1.75 26.07 -14.37
CA ALA A 64 -0.54 25.39 -14.84
C ALA A 64 -0.10 24.21 -13.93
N MET A 65 -0.64 24.10 -12.72
CA MET A 65 -0.30 23.08 -11.72
C MET A 65 -1.09 21.76 -11.84
N ARG A 66 -1.85 21.54 -12.92
CA ARG A 66 -2.69 20.33 -13.10
C ARG A 66 -1.90 19.04 -13.41
N GLY A 67 -0.95 18.66 -12.57
CA GLY A 67 -0.22 17.37 -12.67
C GLY A 67 1.22 17.36 -12.16
N LYS A 68 1.56 18.14 -11.12
CA LYS A 68 2.87 18.05 -10.44
C LYS A 68 2.66 17.69 -8.96
N ASN A 69 3.46 16.75 -8.45
CA ASN A 69 3.23 16.14 -7.13
C ASN A 69 3.69 17.04 -5.96
N GLU A 70 4.82 17.73 -6.11
CA GLU A 70 5.34 18.66 -5.10
C GLU A 70 4.50 19.93 -4.97
N ILE A 71 4.49 20.54 -3.77
CA ILE A 71 4.00 21.91 -3.56
C ILE A 71 5.16 22.86 -3.92
N PRO A 72 5.06 23.67 -5.00
CA PRO A 72 6.18 24.51 -5.42
C PRO A 72 6.52 25.56 -4.36
N GLN A 73 7.82 25.78 -4.16
CA GLN A 73 8.32 26.71 -3.14
C GLN A 73 7.76 28.14 -3.32
N GLU A 74 7.48 28.56 -4.55
CA GLU A 74 6.83 29.86 -4.85
C GLU A 74 5.41 29.99 -4.26
N LEU A 75 4.69 28.88 -4.08
CA LEU A 75 3.38 28.89 -3.44
C LEU A 75 3.53 28.95 -1.91
N ILE A 76 4.51 28.23 -1.36
CA ILE A 76 4.83 28.23 0.07
C ILE A 76 5.28 29.64 0.49
N SER A 77 6.24 30.23 -0.22
CA SER A 77 6.71 31.59 0.05
C SER A 77 5.59 32.61 -0.09
N HIS A 78 4.75 32.54 -1.14
CA HIS A 78 3.61 33.44 -1.28
C HIS A 78 2.54 33.25 -0.17
N VAL A 79 2.41 32.07 0.45
CA VAL A 79 1.53 31.87 1.61
C VAL A 79 2.19 32.43 2.88
N VAL A 80 3.47 32.16 3.11
CA VAL A 80 4.25 32.72 4.24
C VAL A 80 4.27 34.25 4.20
N ASP A 81 4.59 34.86 3.05
CA ASP A 81 4.57 36.31 2.82
C ASP A 81 3.21 36.93 3.18
N ARG A 82 2.12 36.19 2.92
CA ARG A 82 0.75 36.67 3.15
C ARG A 82 0.34 36.55 4.61
N VAL A 83 0.69 35.44 5.27
CA VAL A 83 0.47 35.25 6.72
C VAL A 83 1.31 36.26 7.51
N ALA A 84 2.56 36.49 7.12
CA ALA A 84 3.42 37.52 7.72
C ALA A 84 2.87 38.95 7.48
N ALA A 85 2.30 39.23 6.31
CA ALA A 85 1.68 40.53 6.01
C ALA A 85 0.33 40.75 6.71
N GLU A 86 -0.44 39.70 6.98
CA GLU A 86 -1.75 39.80 7.63
C GLU A 86 -1.68 39.70 9.16
N HIS A 87 -0.69 39.01 9.74
CA HIS A 87 -0.59 38.74 11.19
C HIS A 87 0.78 39.06 11.83
N GLY A 88 1.77 39.52 11.06
CA GLY A 88 3.08 39.95 11.57
C GLY A 88 4.16 38.85 11.59
N PRO A 89 5.45 39.23 11.65
CA PRO A 89 6.57 38.32 11.37
C PRO A 89 6.96 37.34 12.50
N ASN A 90 6.28 37.36 13.66
CA ASN A 90 6.71 36.66 14.89
C ASN A 90 5.76 35.53 15.35
N ILE A 91 4.96 34.95 14.45
CA ILE A 91 4.06 33.83 14.78
C ILE A 91 4.70 32.49 14.36
N PRO A 92 4.71 31.45 15.22
CA PRO A 92 5.24 30.11 14.86
C PRO A 92 4.60 29.48 13.61
N ALA A 93 3.38 29.88 13.24
CA ALA A 93 2.68 29.47 12.03
C ALA A 93 3.28 30.02 10.71
N ALA A 94 4.21 30.99 10.77
CA ALA A 94 4.84 31.60 9.60
C ALA A 94 6.14 30.90 9.15
N ASN A 95 6.45 29.71 9.66
CA ASN A 95 7.57 28.89 9.15
C ASN A 95 7.16 28.15 7.85
N GLU A 96 8.04 28.10 6.85
CA GLU A 96 7.83 27.37 5.59
C GLU A 96 7.50 25.89 5.81
N ASP A 97 8.15 25.24 6.78
CA ASP A 97 7.88 23.83 7.11
C ASP A 97 6.46 23.63 7.68
N ASN A 98 6.00 24.55 8.54
CA ASN A 98 4.66 24.49 9.13
C ASN A 98 3.57 24.75 8.07
N VAL A 99 3.82 25.70 7.16
CA VAL A 99 2.94 25.95 6.01
C VAL A 99 2.92 24.75 5.05
N ARG A 100 4.07 24.11 4.81
CA ARG A 100 4.14 22.89 3.99
C ARG A 100 3.36 21.74 4.65
N GLN A 101 3.56 21.48 5.93
CA GLN A 101 2.80 20.47 6.68
C GLN A 101 1.30 20.75 6.66
N ALA A 102 0.86 22.00 6.86
CA ALA A 102 -0.54 22.38 6.79
C ALA A 102 -1.14 22.17 5.38
N LEU A 103 -0.41 22.52 4.32
CA LEU A 103 -0.86 22.29 2.93
C LEU A 103 -0.86 20.80 2.55
N GLU A 104 0.07 20.00 3.08
CA GLU A 104 0.04 18.54 2.95
C GLU A 104 -1.14 17.93 3.72
N GLN A 105 -1.41 18.37 4.95
CA GLN A 105 -2.61 18.01 5.69
C GLN A 105 -3.89 18.38 4.92
N MET A 106 -3.94 19.56 4.28
CA MET A 106 -5.08 19.93 3.42
C MET A 106 -5.20 19.00 2.20
N LYS A 107 -4.08 18.66 1.52
CA LYS A 107 -4.09 17.66 0.43
C LYS A 107 -4.60 16.29 0.91
N ILE A 108 -4.11 15.81 2.06
CA ILE A 108 -4.56 14.55 2.68
C ILE A 108 -6.05 14.63 3.00
N MET A 109 -6.52 15.72 3.60
CA MET A 109 -7.93 15.93 3.93
C MET A 109 -8.83 16.02 2.69
N ASP A 110 -8.35 16.57 1.58
CA ASP A 110 -9.06 16.55 0.29
C ASP A 110 -9.07 15.15 -0.35
N VAL A 111 -8.04 14.31 -0.14
CA VAL A 111 -8.03 12.89 -0.54
C VAL A 111 -9.01 12.08 0.32
N ILE A 112 -8.97 12.25 1.65
CA ILE A 112 -9.89 11.59 2.61
C ILE A 112 -11.34 11.99 2.33
N LYS A 113 -11.61 13.27 2.00
CA LYS A 113 -12.93 13.76 1.59
C LYS A 113 -13.29 13.44 0.13
N GLY A 114 -12.49 12.62 -0.56
CA GLY A 114 -12.67 12.19 -1.95
C GLY A 114 -12.53 13.28 -3.01
N LYS A 115 -12.29 14.54 -2.64
CA LYS A 115 -12.24 15.71 -3.53
C LYS A 115 -11.02 15.74 -4.44
N ALA A 116 -9.94 15.04 -4.09
CA ALA A 116 -8.75 14.89 -4.90
C ALA A 116 -8.32 13.42 -4.99
N GLY A 117 -8.18 12.89 -6.20
CA GLY A 117 -7.47 11.62 -6.42
C GLY A 117 -5.96 11.82 -6.34
N ILE A 118 -5.24 10.83 -5.81
CA ILE A 118 -3.77 10.83 -5.72
C ILE A 118 -3.15 11.08 -7.10
N ALA A 119 -2.15 11.95 -7.16
CA ALA A 119 -1.42 12.35 -8.38
C ALA A 119 -2.28 12.76 -9.60
N GLY A 120 -3.57 13.07 -9.42
CA GLY A 120 -4.49 13.37 -10.52
C GLY A 120 -4.95 12.16 -11.35
N ARG A 121 -4.50 10.93 -11.04
CA ARG A 121 -5.13 9.69 -11.50
C ARG A 121 -6.37 9.44 -10.64
N GLY A 122 -7.53 9.70 -11.23
CA GLY A 122 -8.80 9.86 -10.49
C GLY A 122 -9.68 10.99 -11.04
N LYS A 123 -9.22 11.76 -12.03
CA LYS A 123 -10.01 12.80 -12.73
C LYS A 123 -11.22 12.30 -13.57
N LYS A 124 -11.68 11.07 -13.40
CA LYS A 124 -13.11 10.78 -13.66
C LYS A 124 -13.85 11.30 -12.44
N ALA A 125 -14.56 12.42 -12.61
CA ALA A 125 -15.25 13.13 -11.54
C ALA A 125 -16.02 12.18 -10.63
N MET A 126 -16.19 12.55 -9.35
CA MET A 126 -16.87 11.76 -8.30
C MET A 126 -18.33 11.37 -8.62
N GLY A 127 -18.87 11.75 -9.78
CA GLY A 127 -20.11 11.21 -10.32
C GLY A 127 -19.87 9.91 -11.10
N GLU A 128 -20.61 8.87 -10.73
CA GLU A 128 -20.73 7.59 -11.46
C GLU A 128 -19.58 6.56 -11.34
N HIS A 129 -19.24 6.14 -10.11
CA HIS A 129 -18.68 4.79 -9.90
C HIS A 129 -19.74 3.70 -10.19
N LYS A 130 -20.16 3.53 -11.45
CA LYS A 130 -21.31 2.70 -11.86
C LYS A 130 -21.29 1.23 -11.38
N PHE A 131 -20.12 0.71 -11.02
CA PHE A 131 -20.00 -0.60 -10.37
C PHE A 131 -20.27 -0.49 -8.86
N TRP A 132 -19.46 0.28 -8.13
CA TRP A 132 -19.54 0.42 -6.67
C TRP A 132 -20.87 1.00 -6.17
N ALA A 133 -21.55 1.82 -6.97
CA ALA A 133 -22.91 2.29 -6.71
C ALA A 133 -23.99 1.18 -6.72
N THR A 134 -23.61 -0.06 -7.07
CA THR A 134 -24.47 -1.26 -7.03
C THR A 134 -23.93 -2.33 -6.08
N GLN A 135 -22.97 -1.99 -5.23
CA GLN A 135 -22.34 -2.91 -4.27
C GLN A 135 -22.71 -2.52 -2.83
N PRO A 136 -22.78 -3.49 -1.90
CA PRO A 136 -23.03 -3.23 -0.49
C PRO A 136 -21.76 -2.62 0.16
N VAL A 137 -21.50 -1.36 -0.14
CA VAL A 137 -20.44 -0.53 0.46
C VAL A 137 -21.02 0.85 0.78
N PRO A 138 -20.53 1.57 1.82
CA PRO A 138 -20.98 2.92 2.12
C PRO A 138 -20.72 3.86 0.94
N GLN A 139 -21.72 4.62 0.52
CA GLN A 139 -21.62 5.50 -0.65
C GLN A 139 -21.14 6.91 -0.27
N LEU A 140 -20.56 7.61 -1.24
CA LEU A 140 -20.10 8.98 -1.06
C LEU A 140 -21.30 9.92 -0.84
N GLY A 141 -21.43 10.45 0.38
CA GLY A 141 -22.51 11.37 0.76
C GLY A 141 -23.63 10.71 1.57
N ASP A 142 -23.55 9.40 1.85
CA ASP A 142 -24.37 8.79 2.90
C ASP A 142 -24.07 9.47 4.25
N GLU A 143 -25.08 9.60 5.11
CA GLU A 143 -24.84 9.98 6.50
C GLU A 143 -24.01 8.90 7.19
N VAL A 144 -23.00 9.32 7.97
CA VAL A 144 -22.13 8.38 8.70
C VAL A 144 -22.94 7.73 9.81
N SER A 145 -23.42 6.52 9.54
CA SER A 145 -24.04 5.65 10.54
C SER A 145 -23.11 5.50 11.75
N PRO A 146 -23.55 5.85 12.97
CA PRO A 146 -22.78 5.59 14.17
C PRO A 146 -22.73 4.09 14.49
N ASP A 147 -23.75 3.35 14.04
CA ASP A 147 -23.89 1.92 14.27
C ASP A 147 -23.06 1.11 13.27
N ASP A 148 -22.32 0.14 13.79
CA ASP A 148 -21.63 -0.90 13.03
C ASP A 148 -22.61 -2.00 12.58
N GLY A 149 -22.36 -2.63 11.43
CA GLY A 149 -23.09 -3.84 11.02
C GLY A 149 -23.06 -4.14 9.53
N PHE A 150 -23.79 -5.15 9.09
CA PHE A 150 -23.90 -5.48 7.67
C PHE A 150 -24.73 -4.45 6.88
N ILE A 151 -24.52 -4.39 5.57
CA ILE A 151 -25.26 -3.48 4.67
C ILE A 151 -26.46 -4.20 4.06
N GLU A 152 -26.21 -5.37 3.47
CA GLU A 152 -27.20 -6.36 3.09
C GLU A 152 -27.17 -7.56 4.06
N PRO A 153 -28.32 -8.15 4.41
CA PRO A 153 -28.37 -9.35 5.23
C PRO A 153 -27.71 -10.54 4.51
N ASN A 154 -27.21 -11.48 5.30
CA ASN A 154 -26.70 -12.76 4.81
C ASN A 154 -27.80 -13.53 4.08
N LYS A 155 -27.45 -14.23 3.01
CA LYS A 155 -28.38 -14.99 2.16
C LYS A 155 -28.18 -16.49 2.39
N SER A 156 -29.22 -17.29 2.18
CA SER A 156 -29.08 -18.75 2.13
C SER A 156 -28.21 -19.17 0.95
N ARG A 157 -27.65 -20.39 1.00
CA ARG A 157 -26.79 -20.91 -0.09
C ARG A 157 -27.57 -21.01 -1.40
N GLU A 158 -28.87 -21.25 -1.30
CA GLU A 158 -29.83 -21.44 -2.40
C GLU A 158 -30.17 -20.11 -3.10
N GLU A 159 -30.16 -18.99 -2.38
CA GLU A 159 -30.34 -17.63 -2.91
C GLU A 159 -29.06 -17.09 -3.59
N VAL A 160 -27.90 -17.66 -3.28
CA VAL A 160 -26.64 -17.32 -3.96
C VAL A 160 -26.59 -17.98 -5.34
N ARG A 161 -26.11 -17.24 -6.34
CA ARG A 161 -25.95 -17.72 -7.72
C ARG A 161 -25.01 -18.94 -7.78
N GLN A 162 -25.55 -20.10 -8.16
CA GLN A 162 -24.78 -21.36 -8.24
C GLN A 162 -23.78 -21.37 -9.42
N ASP A 163 -24.16 -20.86 -10.58
CA ASP A 163 -23.30 -20.82 -11.77
C ASP A 163 -22.34 -19.62 -11.77
N PRO A 164 -21.12 -19.74 -12.33
CA PRO A 164 -20.22 -18.61 -12.55
C PRO A 164 -20.86 -17.46 -13.34
N TYR A 165 -20.38 -16.24 -13.15
CA TYR A 165 -20.75 -15.10 -13.99
C TYR A 165 -20.27 -15.31 -15.43
N PRO A 166 -21.05 -14.91 -16.45
CA PRO A 166 -20.68 -15.14 -17.85
C PRO A 166 -19.48 -14.29 -18.26
N LEU A 167 -18.51 -14.93 -18.93
CA LEU A 167 -17.40 -14.29 -19.62
C LEU A 167 -17.68 -14.20 -21.14
N PRO A 168 -16.98 -13.31 -21.88
CA PRO A 168 -16.95 -13.37 -23.34
C PRO A 168 -16.35 -14.70 -23.80
N LYS A 169 -16.82 -15.25 -24.93
CA LYS A 169 -16.50 -16.62 -25.40
C LYS A 169 -15.00 -16.94 -25.55
N ASP A 170 -14.19 -15.90 -25.78
CA ASP A 170 -12.73 -16.02 -25.94
C ASP A 170 -11.99 -16.16 -24.59
N PHE A 171 -12.71 -16.13 -23.46
CA PHE A 171 -12.20 -16.32 -22.12
C PHE A 171 -12.96 -17.39 -21.33
N GLU A 172 -12.27 -18.00 -20.38
CA GLU A 172 -12.80 -18.99 -19.45
C GLU A 172 -12.31 -18.71 -18.02
N TRP A 173 -13.09 -19.14 -17.03
CA TRP A 173 -12.68 -19.11 -15.63
C TRP A 173 -11.66 -20.21 -15.36
N ALA A 174 -10.70 -19.92 -14.47
CA ALA A 174 -9.78 -20.89 -13.91
C ALA A 174 -9.75 -20.72 -12.39
N ILE A 175 -9.69 -21.86 -11.68
CA ILE A 175 -9.38 -21.90 -10.25
C ILE A 175 -7.90 -22.31 -10.16
N LEU A 176 -7.09 -21.52 -9.47
CA LEU A 176 -5.63 -21.68 -9.44
C LEU A 176 -5.21 -22.51 -8.23
N ASP A 177 -4.63 -23.68 -8.47
CA ASP A 177 -4.02 -24.48 -7.41
C ASP A 177 -2.59 -24.00 -7.15
N ILE A 178 -2.40 -23.26 -6.05
CA ILE A 178 -1.09 -22.71 -5.64
C ILE A 178 -0.08 -23.82 -5.25
N ASN A 179 -0.54 -25.07 -5.08
CA ASN A 179 0.35 -26.24 -4.93
C ASN A 179 0.95 -26.74 -6.25
N ASP A 180 0.41 -26.33 -7.41
CA ASP A 180 0.99 -26.62 -8.71
C ASP A 180 2.04 -25.56 -9.06
N SER A 181 3.30 -25.99 -9.12
CA SER A 181 4.45 -25.13 -9.40
C SER A 181 4.37 -24.39 -10.73
N LYS A 182 3.58 -24.87 -11.70
CA LYS A 182 3.29 -24.15 -12.96
C LYS A 182 2.27 -23.04 -12.73
N GLN A 183 1.20 -23.30 -11.99
CA GLN A 183 0.12 -22.35 -11.78
C GLN A 183 0.54 -21.20 -10.86
N ILE A 184 1.30 -21.46 -9.80
CA ILE A 184 1.89 -20.39 -8.98
C ILE A 184 2.88 -19.54 -9.79
N LYS A 185 3.65 -20.16 -10.71
CA LYS A 185 4.52 -19.42 -11.63
C LYS A 185 3.73 -18.54 -12.61
N GLU A 186 2.59 -19.00 -13.10
CA GLU A 186 1.73 -18.16 -13.96
C GLU A 186 1.15 -16.95 -13.21
N VAL A 187 0.77 -17.12 -11.93
CA VAL A 187 0.34 -16.01 -11.07
C VAL A 187 1.50 -15.03 -10.82
N TYR A 188 2.68 -15.55 -10.48
CA TYR A 188 3.94 -14.79 -10.39
C TYR A 188 4.21 -13.98 -11.67
N ASP A 189 4.24 -14.63 -12.83
CA ASP A 189 4.54 -14.00 -14.12
C ASP A 189 3.48 -12.91 -14.47
N LEU A 190 2.20 -13.17 -14.18
CA LEU A 190 1.13 -12.18 -14.38
C LEU A 190 1.35 -10.96 -13.49
N LEU A 191 1.61 -11.15 -12.19
CA LEU A 191 1.79 -10.07 -11.22
C LEU A 191 3.07 -9.26 -11.52
N SER A 192 4.22 -9.92 -11.68
CA SER A 192 5.52 -9.28 -11.96
C SER A 192 5.57 -8.53 -13.30
N LEU A 193 4.59 -8.72 -14.20
CA LEU A 193 4.48 -7.97 -15.46
C LEU A 193 3.34 -6.94 -15.49
N ASN A 194 2.28 -7.13 -14.68
CA ASN A 194 1.01 -6.42 -14.82
C ASN A 194 0.38 -5.91 -13.51
N TYR A 195 1.02 -6.06 -12.35
CA TYR A 195 0.48 -5.55 -11.08
C TYR A 195 0.82 -4.06 -10.84
N VAL A 196 0.91 -3.66 -9.58
CA VAL A 196 1.20 -2.29 -9.12
C VAL A 196 2.57 -1.84 -9.62
N GLU A 197 2.57 -0.65 -10.19
CA GLU A 197 3.74 0.13 -10.60
C GLU A 197 3.65 1.45 -9.84
N ASP A 198 4.79 2.02 -9.44
CA ASP A 198 4.85 3.39 -8.92
C ASP A 198 4.38 4.41 -9.98
N ASP A 199 4.12 5.65 -9.57
CA ASP A 199 3.53 6.64 -10.48
C ASP A 199 4.45 7.00 -11.67
N GLU A 200 5.77 6.87 -11.51
CA GLU A 200 6.79 7.07 -12.56
C GLU A 200 7.17 5.77 -13.31
N ALA A 201 6.67 4.61 -12.88
CA ALA A 201 7.01 3.28 -13.39
C ALA A 201 8.52 2.93 -13.34
N ALA A 202 9.23 3.42 -12.32
CA ALA A 202 10.62 3.07 -12.02
C ALA A 202 10.73 1.75 -11.23
N PHE A 203 9.70 1.37 -10.47
CA PHE A 203 9.67 0.22 -9.57
C PHE A 203 8.39 -0.59 -9.73
N ARG A 204 8.52 -1.93 -9.73
CA ARG A 204 7.38 -2.85 -9.74
C ARG A 204 7.57 -3.96 -8.73
N PHE A 205 6.54 -4.27 -7.93
CA PHE A 205 6.62 -5.37 -6.97
C PHE A 205 6.94 -6.71 -7.63
N GLN A 206 7.85 -7.45 -6.99
CA GLN A 206 8.24 -8.79 -7.35
C GLN A 206 7.95 -9.72 -6.16
N TYR A 207 6.67 -10.08 -6.00
CA TYR A 207 6.28 -11.22 -5.17
C TYR A 207 7.04 -12.46 -5.63
N SER A 208 7.65 -13.23 -4.74
CA SER A 208 8.26 -14.52 -5.11
C SER A 208 7.21 -15.64 -5.12
N ALA A 209 7.57 -16.83 -5.61
CA ALA A 209 6.69 -17.99 -5.52
C ALA A 209 6.45 -18.36 -4.05
N GLU A 210 7.49 -18.33 -3.21
CA GLU A 210 7.42 -18.60 -1.77
C GLU A 210 6.55 -17.56 -1.05
N PHE A 211 6.64 -16.29 -1.45
CA PHE A 211 5.77 -15.23 -0.93
C PHE A 211 4.30 -15.53 -1.24
N LEU A 212 3.99 -15.83 -2.50
CA LEU A 212 2.62 -16.14 -2.92
C LEU A 212 2.12 -17.43 -2.25
N GLU A 213 2.98 -18.42 -2.03
CA GLU A 213 2.63 -19.64 -1.32
C GLU A 213 2.26 -19.34 0.14
N TRP A 214 3.07 -18.53 0.84
CA TRP A 214 2.80 -18.10 2.21
C TRP A 214 1.54 -17.24 2.31
N ALA A 215 1.37 -16.24 1.44
CA ALA A 215 0.24 -15.30 1.48
C ALA A 215 -1.10 -15.94 1.07
N LEU A 216 -1.09 -16.87 0.11
CA LEU A 216 -2.32 -17.48 -0.45
C LEU A 216 -2.72 -18.79 0.25
N LYS A 217 -1.90 -19.34 1.16
CA LYS A 217 -2.21 -20.60 1.86
C LYS A 217 -2.25 -20.49 3.39
N PRO A 218 -2.90 -19.48 4.01
CA PRO A 218 -3.16 -19.51 5.45
C PRO A 218 -4.09 -20.69 5.81
N PRO A 219 -4.13 -21.13 7.07
CA PRO A 219 -5.01 -22.20 7.52
C PRO A 219 -6.48 -21.96 7.11
N GLY A 220 -7.11 -22.98 6.54
CA GLY A 220 -8.49 -22.90 6.06
C GLY A 220 -8.68 -22.20 4.70
N TYR A 221 -7.62 -21.82 3.99
CA TYR A 221 -7.73 -21.25 2.64
C TYR A 221 -8.54 -22.16 1.69
N LEU A 222 -9.24 -21.53 0.74
CA LEU A 222 -10.09 -22.23 -0.22
C LEU A 222 -9.55 -21.96 -1.63
N LYS A 223 -9.15 -23.03 -2.34
CA LYS A 223 -8.65 -22.93 -3.73
C LYS A 223 -9.63 -22.19 -4.64
N ASP A 224 -10.93 -22.41 -4.44
CA ASP A 224 -12.04 -21.79 -5.16
C ASP A 224 -12.11 -20.25 -5.07
N TRP A 225 -11.35 -19.64 -4.15
CA TRP A 225 -11.20 -18.19 -3.99
C TRP A 225 -9.97 -17.63 -4.74
N HIS A 226 -9.12 -18.48 -5.32
CA HIS A 226 -7.99 -18.09 -6.17
C HIS A 226 -8.43 -18.12 -7.64
N ILE A 227 -9.04 -17.04 -8.09
CA ILE A 227 -9.81 -16.99 -9.33
C ILE A 227 -9.01 -16.29 -10.42
N GLY A 228 -8.82 -16.96 -11.54
CA GLY A 228 -8.19 -16.42 -12.73
C GLY A 228 -9.11 -16.44 -13.94
N VAL A 229 -8.70 -15.66 -14.95
CA VAL A 229 -9.29 -15.69 -16.28
C VAL A 229 -8.22 -16.12 -17.27
N ARG A 230 -8.50 -17.15 -18.05
CA ARG A 230 -7.63 -17.64 -19.13
C ARG A 230 -8.23 -17.28 -20.48
N VAL A 231 -7.39 -17.12 -21.49
CA VAL A 231 -7.81 -17.06 -22.90
C VAL A 231 -8.13 -18.47 -23.37
N SER A 232 -9.35 -18.73 -23.86
CA SER A 232 -9.86 -20.07 -24.13
C SER A 232 -9.02 -20.86 -25.15
N SER A 233 -8.43 -20.16 -26.13
CA SER A 233 -7.68 -20.75 -27.26
C SER A 233 -6.26 -21.19 -26.93
N ASN A 234 -5.56 -20.51 -26.01
CA ASN A 234 -4.15 -20.79 -25.68
C ASN A 234 -3.88 -20.98 -24.18
N LYS A 235 -4.94 -20.97 -23.35
CA LYS A 235 -4.93 -21.15 -21.89
C LYS A 235 -4.09 -20.14 -21.09
N LYS A 236 -3.58 -19.08 -21.72
CA LYS A 236 -2.77 -18.04 -21.07
C LYS A 236 -3.59 -17.32 -19.99
N LEU A 237 -3.05 -17.26 -18.76
CA LEU A 237 -3.62 -16.48 -17.67
C LEU A 237 -3.50 -14.98 -17.98
N VAL A 238 -4.62 -14.25 -17.88
CA VAL A 238 -4.69 -12.81 -18.24
C VAL A 238 -5.35 -11.94 -17.17
N ALA A 239 -5.95 -12.54 -16.15
CA ALA A 239 -6.33 -11.84 -14.93
C ALA A 239 -6.36 -12.79 -13.74
N PHE A 240 -6.25 -12.24 -12.54
CA PHE A 240 -6.27 -12.95 -11.26
C PHE A 240 -6.93 -12.07 -10.18
N ILE A 241 -7.57 -12.71 -9.21
CA ILE A 241 -8.01 -12.14 -7.94
C ILE A 241 -7.95 -13.26 -6.91
N SER A 242 -7.55 -12.94 -5.68
CA SER A 242 -7.52 -13.91 -4.59
C SER A 242 -8.40 -13.46 -3.42
N GLY A 243 -8.88 -14.44 -2.67
CA GLY A 243 -9.44 -14.28 -1.36
C GLY A 243 -8.86 -15.32 -0.39
N VAL A 244 -8.58 -14.92 0.85
CA VAL A 244 -8.23 -15.84 1.95
C VAL A 244 -9.13 -15.60 3.17
N PRO A 245 -9.44 -16.60 4.00
CA PRO A 245 -10.28 -16.39 5.17
C PRO A 245 -9.55 -15.56 6.23
N VAL A 246 -10.30 -14.69 6.91
CA VAL A 246 -9.82 -13.96 8.08
C VAL A 246 -10.96 -13.81 9.09
N THR A 247 -10.67 -13.88 10.38
CA THR A 247 -11.62 -13.43 11.43
C THR A 247 -11.26 -12.01 11.80
N LEU A 248 -12.18 -11.07 11.56
CA LEU A 248 -11.94 -9.65 11.79
C LEU A 248 -12.75 -9.17 13.00
N ARG A 249 -12.09 -8.44 13.90
CA ARG A 249 -12.75 -7.60 14.90
C ARG A 249 -12.84 -6.18 14.36
N VAL A 250 -14.04 -5.62 14.35
CA VAL A 250 -14.32 -4.20 14.08
C VAL A 250 -15.05 -3.64 15.30
N ARG A 251 -14.36 -2.77 16.03
CA ARG A 251 -14.79 -2.23 17.34
C ARG A 251 -15.17 -3.38 18.28
N GLY A 252 -16.45 -3.49 18.67
CA GLY A 252 -16.98 -4.58 19.50
C GLY A 252 -17.51 -5.79 18.73
N ASN A 253 -17.54 -5.74 17.39
CA ASN A 253 -18.08 -6.78 16.53
C ASN A 253 -16.99 -7.75 16.05
N VAL A 254 -17.28 -9.05 16.04
CA VAL A 254 -16.40 -10.09 15.50
C VAL A 254 -17.15 -10.86 14.41
N PHE A 255 -16.57 -10.96 13.22
CA PHE A 255 -17.15 -11.71 12.10
C PHE A 255 -16.08 -12.37 11.24
N ARG A 256 -16.47 -13.44 10.53
CA ARG A 256 -15.63 -14.04 9.49
C ARG A 256 -15.77 -13.21 8.22
N ALA A 257 -14.64 -12.91 7.60
CA ALA A 257 -14.54 -12.17 6.35
C ALA A 257 -13.60 -12.88 5.38
N CYS A 258 -13.59 -12.41 4.14
CA CYS A 258 -12.57 -12.73 3.15
C CYS A 258 -11.60 -11.55 3.02
N GLU A 259 -10.30 -11.77 3.19
CA GLU A 259 -9.28 -10.80 2.81
C GLU A 259 -9.04 -10.90 1.30
N ILE A 260 -9.37 -9.85 0.55
CA ILE A 260 -9.26 -9.81 -0.90
C ILE A 260 -7.98 -9.08 -1.31
N ASN A 261 -7.12 -9.77 -2.07
CA ASN A 261 -5.84 -9.22 -2.56
C ASN A 261 -5.49 -9.72 -3.98
N TYR A 262 -4.39 -9.21 -4.54
CA TYR A 262 -3.80 -9.60 -5.83
C TYR A 262 -4.72 -9.46 -7.05
N LEU A 263 -5.68 -8.52 -7.02
CA LEU A 263 -6.52 -8.19 -8.17
C LEU A 263 -5.66 -7.61 -9.32
N CYS A 264 -5.36 -8.46 -10.29
CA CYS A 264 -4.52 -8.13 -11.44
C CYS A 264 -5.29 -8.35 -12.75
N VAL A 265 -5.16 -7.39 -13.68
CA VAL A 265 -5.62 -7.53 -15.06
C VAL A 265 -4.47 -7.17 -15.99
N HIS A 266 -4.15 -8.08 -16.91
CA HIS A 266 -3.09 -7.91 -17.90
C HIS A 266 -3.23 -6.58 -18.65
N LYS A 267 -2.12 -5.87 -18.85
CA LYS A 267 -2.10 -4.47 -19.33
C LYS A 267 -2.94 -4.24 -20.59
N LYS A 268 -2.85 -5.14 -21.58
CA LYS A 268 -3.64 -5.09 -22.84
C LYS A 268 -5.18 -5.22 -22.65
N LEU A 269 -5.65 -5.71 -21.51
CA LEU A 269 -7.08 -5.89 -21.18
C LEU A 269 -7.62 -4.87 -20.15
N ARG A 270 -6.76 -3.95 -19.65
CA ARG A 270 -7.19 -2.85 -18.78
C ARG A 270 -8.24 -1.97 -19.47
N SER A 271 -9.08 -1.29 -18.68
CA SER A 271 -10.22 -0.48 -19.15
C SER A 271 -11.36 -1.23 -19.88
N LYS A 272 -11.29 -2.56 -20.06
CA LYS A 272 -12.37 -3.39 -20.66
C LYS A 272 -13.44 -3.87 -19.66
N ARG A 273 -13.47 -3.30 -18.43
CA ARG A 273 -14.38 -3.65 -17.32
C ARG A 273 -14.31 -5.10 -16.80
N LEU A 274 -13.17 -5.78 -16.97
CA LEU A 274 -12.97 -7.15 -16.44
C LEU A 274 -12.92 -7.20 -14.90
N ALA A 275 -12.32 -6.20 -14.23
CA ALA A 275 -12.22 -6.17 -12.77
C ALA A 275 -13.58 -6.24 -12.03
N PRO A 276 -14.63 -5.49 -12.42
CA PRO A 276 -16.00 -5.70 -11.92
C PRO A 276 -16.54 -7.13 -12.04
N VAL A 277 -16.12 -7.90 -13.05
CA VAL A 277 -16.56 -9.29 -13.26
C VAL A 277 -15.81 -10.24 -12.33
N LEU A 278 -14.49 -10.03 -12.16
CA LEU A 278 -13.65 -10.73 -11.17
C LEU A 278 -14.17 -10.52 -9.75
N ILE A 279 -14.48 -9.28 -9.37
CA ILE A 279 -15.02 -8.96 -8.04
C ILE A 279 -16.36 -9.66 -7.81
N LYS A 280 -17.26 -9.67 -8.81
CA LYS A 280 -18.54 -10.39 -8.71
C LYS A 280 -18.35 -11.91 -8.57
N GLU A 281 -17.39 -12.50 -9.26
CA GLU A 281 -17.13 -13.93 -9.20
C GLU A 281 -16.49 -14.35 -7.87
N VAL A 282 -15.51 -13.60 -7.35
CA VAL A 282 -14.95 -13.90 -6.01
C VAL A 282 -16.00 -13.69 -4.91
N THR A 283 -16.83 -12.64 -5.01
CA THR A 283 -17.96 -12.43 -4.08
C THR A 283 -18.93 -13.63 -4.13
N ARG A 284 -19.20 -14.17 -5.32
CA ARG A 284 -20.07 -15.36 -5.48
C ARG A 284 -19.48 -16.59 -4.79
N GLN A 285 -18.19 -16.87 -5.01
CA GLN A 285 -17.47 -18.01 -4.41
C GLN A 285 -17.33 -17.89 -2.89
N VAL A 286 -17.15 -16.67 -2.37
CA VAL A 286 -17.13 -16.39 -0.92
C VAL A 286 -18.54 -16.58 -0.33
N ASN A 287 -19.57 -15.98 -0.93
CA ASN A 287 -20.97 -16.10 -0.49
C ASN A 287 -21.48 -17.55 -0.48
N LEU A 288 -21.05 -18.40 -1.42
CA LEU A 288 -21.41 -19.83 -1.43
C LEU A 288 -20.93 -20.61 -0.20
N THR A 289 -19.97 -20.08 0.55
CA THR A 289 -19.47 -20.67 1.81
C THR A 289 -20.17 -20.12 3.07
N GLY A 290 -21.12 -19.18 2.90
CA GLY A 290 -21.82 -18.52 4.00
C GLY A 290 -21.10 -17.30 4.59
N ILE A 291 -20.01 -16.83 3.98
CA ILE A 291 -19.31 -15.60 4.35
C ILE A 291 -19.76 -14.49 3.41
N PHE A 292 -20.12 -13.31 3.94
CA PHE A 292 -20.70 -12.21 3.15
C PHE A 292 -19.95 -10.89 3.27
N GLN A 293 -18.89 -10.85 4.09
CA GLN A 293 -18.07 -9.67 4.36
C GLN A 293 -16.66 -9.87 3.81
N ALA A 294 -16.00 -8.78 3.44
CA ALA A 294 -14.59 -8.81 3.03
C ALA A 294 -13.83 -7.58 3.52
N ILE A 295 -12.52 -7.70 3.69
CA ILE A 295 -11.60 -6.57 3.82
C ILE A 295 -10.73 -6.49 2.56
N TYR A 296 -10.47 -5.27 2.09
CA TYR A 296 -9.57 -5.02 0.97
C TYR A 296 -8.90 -3.65 1.11
N THR A 297 -7.75 -3.51 0.47
CA THR A 297 -7.00 -2.24 0.42
C THR A 297 -6.73 -1.79 -1.01
N ALA A 298 -6.69 -0.47 -1.22
CA ALA A 298 -6.26 0.10 -2.50
C ALA A 298 -5.58 1.47 -2.32
N GLY A 299 -4.55 1.74 -3.12
CA GLY A 299 -3.96 3.08 -3.22
C GLY A 299 -4.91 4.08 -3.89
N VAL A 300 -5.77 3.62 -4.81
CA VAL A 300 -6.83 4.45 -5.38
C VAL A 300 -7.99 4.64 -4.39
N VAL A 301 -8.62 5.82 -4.42
CA VAL A 301 -9.82 6.13 -3.64
C VAL A 301 -11.06 5.52 -4.32
N LEU A 302 -11.87 4.82 -3.54
CA LEU A 302 -13.14 4.21 -3.91
C LEU A 302 -14.23 4.63 -2.88
N PRO A 303 -15.53 4.56 -3.21
CA PRO A 303 -16.59 4.70 -2.20
C PRO A 303 -16.60 3.47 -1.26
N THR A 304 -16.43 3.59 0.05
CA THR A 304 -15.89 4.73 0.82
C THR A 304 -14.91 4.16 1.85
N PRO A 305 -13.69 4.72 2.03
CA PRO A 305 -12.70 4.10 2.90
C PRO A 305 -13.10 4.21 4.38
N VAL A 306 -12.85 3.14 5.14
CA VAL A 306 -13.04 3.14 6.61
C VAL A 306 -11.83 3.75 7.33
N SER A 307 -10.64 3.70 6.71
CA SER A 307 -9.43 4.40 7.15
C SER A 307 -8.46 4.59 5.97
N THR A 308 -7.54 5.53 6.11
CA THR A 308 -6.43 5.77 5.17
C THR A 308 -5.14 5.85 5.97
N CYS A 309 -4.17 5.00 5.64
CA CYS A 309 -2.82 5.02 6.22
C CYS A 309 -1.80 5.56 5.20
N ARG A 310 -0.71 6.15 5.66
CA ARG A 310 0.41 6.64 4.83
C ARG A 310 1.60 5.69 4.93
N TYR A 311 2.28 5.42 3.82
CA TYR A 311 3.54 4.70 3.80
C TYR A 311 4.69 5.56 4.32
N PHE A 312 5.62 4.93 5.01
CA PHE A 312 6.80 5.52 5.61
C PHE A 312 8.02 4.64 5.32
N HIS A 313 9.17 5.25 5.08
CA HIS A 313 10.37 4.57 4.59
C HIS A 313 11.58 4.89 5.47
N ARG A 314 12.19 3.85 6.05
CA ARG A 314 13.50 3.93 6.70
C ARG A 314 14.57 3.40 5.76
N SER A 315 15.30 4.32 5.17
CA SER A 315 16.45 4.03 4.32
C SER A 315 17.55 3.30 5.09
N LEU A 316 18.03 2.17 4.55
CA LEU A 316 19.15 1.40 5.10
C LEU A 316 20.38 1.54 4.19
N ASN A 317 20.23 1.32 2.88
CA ASN A 317 21.29 1.41 1.88
C ASN A 317 21.28 2.76 1.14
N ILE A 318 21.62 3.84 1.85
CA ILE A 318 21.62 5.23 1.32
C ILE A 318 22.32 5.36 -0.06
N PRO A 319 23.52 4.80 -0.31
CA PRO A 319 24.17 4.95 -1.61
C PRO A 319 23.33 4.38 -2.76
N LYS A 320 22.74 3.19 -2.59
CA LYS A 320 21.90 2.56 -3.62
C LYS A 320 20.59 3.31 -3.81
N LEU A 321 19.91 3.68 -2.72
CA LEU A 321 18.62 4.39 -2.79
C LEU A 321 18.72 5.77 -3.47
N VAL A 322 19.85 6.46 -3.33
CA VAL A 322 20.13 7.74 -4.03
C VAL A 322 20.52 7.54 -5.49
N ASP A 323 21.24 6.45 -5.80
CA ASP A 323 21.61 6.09 -7.18
C ASP A 323 20.34 5.83 -8.00
N ILE A 324 19.46 4.95 -7.51
CA ILE A 324 18.21 4.51 -8.16
C ILE A 324 17.05 5.52 -8.05
N LYS A 325 17.28 6.70 -7.48
CA LYS A 325 16.29 7.78 -7.28
C LYS A 325 15.10 7.46 -6.37
N PHE A 326 15.19 6.41 -5.54
CA PHE A 326 14.20 6.15 -4.49
C PHE A 326 14.18 7.24 -3.41
N THR A 327 15.33 7.87 -3.15
CA THR A 327 15.42 9.04 -2.25
C THR A 327 16.44 10.04 -2.79
N TYR A 328 16.29 11.30 -2.40
CA TYR A 328 17.25 12.36 -2.72
C TYR A 328 18.06 12.78 -1.49
N VAL A 329 19.23 13.38 -1.72
CA VAL A 329 20.02 14.01 -0.66
C VAL A 329 19.44 15.41 -0.39
N PRO A 330 19.00 15.73 0.85
CA PRO A 330 18.48 17.06 1.16
C PRO A 330 19.54 18.15 0.94
N ARG A 331 19.13 19.32 0.43
CA ARG A 331 20.04 20.46 0.14
C ARG A 331 20.90 20.92 1.33
N SER A 332 20.47 20.62 2.57
CA SER A 332 21.17 20.95 3.82
C SER A 332 22.29 19.97 4.21
N MET A 333 22.54 18.90 3.43
CA MET A 333 23.55 17.89 3.74
C MET A 333 24.23 17.31 2.50
N THR A 334 25.38 16.67 2.72
CA THR A 334 26.09 15.89 1.70
C THR A 334 25.68 14.42 1.79
N LEU A 335 25.89 13.65 0.72
CA LEU A 335 25.67 12.19 0.71
C LEU A 335 26.43 11.48 1.85
N ALA A 336 27.69 11.87 2.09
CA ALA A 336 28.50 11.32 3.18
C ALA A 336 27.93 11.63 4.57
N ARG A 337 27.31 12.81 4.77
CA ARG A 337 26.58 13.15 6.00
C ARG A 337 25.30 12.32 6.13
N MET A 338 24.54 12.14 5.05
CA MET A 338 23.33 11.32 5.02
C MET A 338 23.63 9.86 5.39
N ILE A 339 24.66 9.25 4.78
CA ILE A 339 25.15 7.90 5.12
C ILE A 339 25.47 7.80 6.62
N ARG A 340 26.15 8.80 7.19
CA ARG A 340 26.50 8.82 8.62
C ARG A 340 25.27 8.93 9.53
N VAL A 341 24.25 9.71 9.16
CA VAL A 341 23.02 9.91 9.94
C VAL A 341 22.15 8.64 9.96
N TYR A 342 22.12 7.89 8.87
CA TYR A 342 21.28 6.69 8.73
C TYR A 342 22.00 5.38 9.09
N LYS A 343 23.33 5.42 9.30
CA LYS A 343 24.16 4.26 9.69
C LYS A 343 23.57 3.53 10.91
N MET A 344 23.36 2.23 10.75
CA MET A 344 22.92 1.34 11.82
C MET A 344 24.08 0.86 12.69
N VAL A 345 23.79 0.46 13.94
CA VAL A 345 24.71 -0.28 14.79
C VAL A 345 24.83 -1.74 14.30
N ALA A 346 25.89 -2.43 14.71
CA ALA A 346 26.28 -3.71 14.10
C ALA A 346 25.53 -4.94 14.62
N LYS A 347 24.89 -4.85 15.80
CA LYS A 347 24.20 -5.96 16.49
C LYS A 347 22.93 -5.43 17.19
N PRO A 348 21.86 -6.24 17.30
CA PRO A 348 20.72 -5.95 18.17
C PRO A 348 21.14 -5.63 19.60
N GLN A 349 20.32 -4.88 20.33
CA GLN A 349 20.60 -4.36 21.67
C GLN A 349 19.69 -4.95 22.76
N LEU A 350 18.54 -5.53 22.41
CA LEU A 350 17.62 -6.14 23.34
C LEU A 350 18.20 -7.43 23.93
N SER A 351 18.29 -7.48 25.26
CA SER A 351 18.58 -8.72 25.98
C SER A 351 17.42 -9.70 25.83
N GLY A 352 17.71 -10.99 25.66
CA GLY A 352 16.70 -12.03 25.43
C GLY A 352 16.15 -12.10 23.99
N LEU A 353 16.61 -11.27 23.06
CA LEU A 353 16.16 -11.30 21.67
C LEU A 353 16.68 -12.56 20.93
N ARG A 354 15.76 -13.33 20.35
CA ARG A 354 16.06 -14.48 19.47
C ARG A 354 14.98 -14.65 18.40
N GLU A 355 15.24 -15.49 17.39
CA GLU A 355 14.18 -15.90 16.47
C GLU A 355 13.06 -16.63 17.22
N MET A 356 11.82 -16.46 16.74
CA MET A 356 10.67 -17.20 17.25
C MET A 356 10.79 -18.69 16.90
N GLU A 357 10.38 -19.55 17.83
CA GLU A 357 10.38 -21.00 17.71
C GLU A 357 8.98 -21.59 17.92
N GLU A 358 8.81 -22.88 17.60
CA GLU A 358 7.53 -23.59 17.72
C GLU A 358 6.95 -23.54 19.15
N ARG A 359 7.82 -23.61 20.17
CA ARG A 359 7.39 -23.52 21.59
C ARG A 359 6.79 -22.16 21.97
N ASP A 360 7.08 -21.10 21.21
CA ASP A 360 6.64 -19.74 21.55
C ASP A 360 5.24 -19.42 21.01
N VAL A 361 4.69 -20.24 20.10
CA VAL A 361 3.43 -19.96 19.38
C VAL A 361 2.29 -19.61 20.33
N SER A 362 2.13 -20.36 21.44
CA SER A 362 1.07 -20.09 22.41
C SER A 362 1.25 -18.77 23.16
N ASN A 363 2.48 -18.41 23.54
CA ASN A 363 2.78 -17.17 24.25
C ASN A 363 2.67 -15.96 23.32
N VAL A 364 3.14 -16.08 22.08
CA VAL A 364 3.00 -15.05 21.04
C VAL A 364 1.54 -14.85 20.68
N ALA A 365 0.73 -15.91 20.57
CA ALA A 365 -0.70 -15.81 20.28
C ALA A 365 -1.47 -15.08 21.39
N ASP A 366 -1.20 -15.38 22.66
CA ASP A 366 -1.81 -14.67 23.80
C ASP A 366 -1.41 -13.18 23.82
N LEU A 367 -0.10 -12.90 23.73
CA LEU A 367 0.42 -11.53 23.73
C LEU A 367 -0.13 -10.72 22.56
N PHE A 368 -0.16 -11.31 21.35
CA PHE A 368 -0.76 -10.71 20.17
C PHE A 368 -2.25 -10.42 20.37
N THR A 369 -3.02 -11.40 20.84
CA THR A 369 -4.47 -11.28 21.05
C THR A 369 -4.82 -10.16 22.04
N ARG A 370 -4.06 -10.04 23.13
CA ARG A 370 -4.21 -8.95 24.11
C ARG A 370 -3.80 -7.60 23.52
N TYR A 371 -2.68 -7.53 22.80
CA TYR A 371 -2.18 -6.28 22.22
C TYR A 371 -3.08 -5.75 21.09
N MET A 372 -3.64 -6.64 20.26
CA MET A 372 -4.60 -6.29 19.21
C MET A 372 -5.92 -5.68 19.72
N GLN A 373 -6.24 -5.76 21.02
CA GLN A 373 -7.42 -5.08 21.57
C GLN A 373 -7.26 -3.55 21.61
N ARG A 374 -6.02 -3.03 21.52
CA ARG A 374 -5.73 -1.58 21.52
C ARG A 374 -6.24 -0.84 20.28
N PHE A 375 -6.58 -1.56 19.21
CA PHE A 375 -6.89 -0.97 17.90
C PHE A 375 -8.38 -1.04 17.56
N SER A 376 -8.91 -0.09 16.78
CA SER A 376 -10.35 -0.12 16.43
C SER A 376 -10.72 -1.33 15.56
N MET A 377 -9.91 -1.66 14.56
CA MET A 377 -10.04 -2.86 13.74
C MET A 377 -8.79 -3.73 13.85
N GLY A 378 -8.91 -5.06 13.90
CA GLY A 378 -7.76 -5.97 13.94
C GLY A 378 -8.13 -7.44 13.69
N PRO A 379 -7.16 -8.28 13.30
CA PRO A 379 -7.41 -9.70 13.09
C PRO A 379 -7.54 -10.43 14.44
N ILE A 380 -8.33 -11.50 14.45
CA ILE A 380 -8.30 -12.53 15.49
C ILE A 380 -7.71 -13.78 14.84
N MET A 381 -6.60 -14.27 15.39
CA MET A 381 -5.88 -15.43 14.86
C MET A 381 -5.95 -16.61 15.84
N THR A 382 -6.23 -17.79 15.30
CA THR A 382 -6.02 -19.09 15.96
C THR A 382 -4.53 -19.40 16.09
N LEU A 383 -4.18 -20.41 16.90
CA LEU A 383 -2.79 -20.86 17.04
C LEU A 383 -2.17 -21.29 15.69
N ASP A 384 -2.94 -21.94 14.82
CA ASP A 384 -2.48 -22.34 13.49
C ASP A 384 -2.23 -21.12 12.58
N GLU A 385 -3.08 -20.09 12.65
CA GLU A 385 -2.88 -18.85 11.89
C GLU A 385 -1.65 -18.09 12.42
N VAL A 386 -1.46 -17.96 13.74
CA VAL A 386 -0.26 -17.38 14.36
C VAL A 386 1.00 -18.15 13.92
N ARG A 387 0.96 -19.49 13.97
CA ARG A 387 2.03 -20.37 13.49
C ARG A 387 2.34 -20.13 12.01
N HIS A 388 1.32 -20.04 11.17
CA HIS A 388 1.49 -19.81 9.73
C HIS A 388 2.11 -18.45 9.43
N GLN A 389 1.51 -17.39 9.95
CA GLN A 389 1.93 -16.01 9.71
C GLN A 389 3.38 -15.76 10.17
N PHE A 390 3.79 -16.35 11.30
CA PHE A 390 5.07 -16.02 11.94
C PHE A 390 6.17 -17.08 11.82
N LEU A 391 5.83 -18.35 11.57
CA LEU A 391 6.82 -19.43 11.41
C LEU A 391 6.92 -19.94 9.97
N SER A 392 5.82 -20.14 9.23
CA SER A 392 5.87 -20.85 7.94
C SER A 392 6.66 -20.11 6.86
N GLY A 393 6.68 -18.78 6.89
CA GLY A 393 7.48 -17.96 5.97
C GLY A 393 8.99 -17.92 6.24
N ARG A 394 9.54 -18.69 7.19
CA ARG A 394 10.95 -18.56 7.63
C ARG A 394 12.00 -19.07 6.65
N GLY A 395 11.61 -19.71 5.55
CA GLY A 395 12.53 -20.32 4.59
C GLY A 395 13.07 -21.68 5.05
N ARG A 396 13.92 -22.29 4.23
CA ARG A 396 14.47 -23.63 4.47
C ARG A 396 15.49 -23.61 5.62
N MET A 397 15.24 -24.41 6.65
CA MET A 397 16.01 -24.47 7.91
C MET A 397 17.21 -25.43 7.82
N ASP A 398 17.18 -26.32 6.84
CA ASP A 398 18.21 -27.31 6.49
C ASP A 398 19.33 -26.73 5.60
N GLU A 399 19.08 -25.58 4.96
CA GLU A 399 20.07 -24.83 4.19
C GLU A 399 20.70 -23.70 5.04
N PRO A 400 22.00 -23.41 4.85
CA PRO A 400 22.71 -22.39 5.63
C PRO A 400 22.13 -21.00 5.38
N SER A 401 22.06 -20.18 6.44
CA SER A 401 21.70 -18.77 6.27
C SER A 401 22.89 -17.96 5.75
N GLU A 402 22.71 -17.34 4.59
CA GLU A 402 23.62 -16.32 4.08
C GLU A 402 23.09 -14.93 4.46
N HIS A 403 23.96 -14.13 5.09
CA HIS A 403 23.61 -12.77 5.53
C HIS A 403 22.25 -12.67 6.24
N TYR A 404 21.94 -13.51 7.23
CA TYR A 404 20.66 -13.48 7.97
C TYR A 404 19.40 -13.68 7.11
N ARG A 405 19.54 -14.25 5.91
CA ARG A 405 18.44 -14.80 5.11
C ARG A 405 18.60 -16.30 4.96
N ARG A 406 17.50 -17.06 5.03
CA ARG A 406 17.45 -18.45 4.58
C ARG A 406 16.90 -18.52 3.15
N PRO A 407 17.27 -19.54 2.35
CA PRO A 407 16.67 -19.77 1.04
C PRO A 407 15.15 -19.92 1.12
N GLY A 408 14.44 -19.16 0.29
CA GLY A 408 12.97 -19.08 0.32
C GLY A 408 12.37 -18.35 1.52
N GLN A 409 13.16 -17.59 2.30
CA GLN A 409 12.63 -16.83 3.44
C GLN A 409 11.82 -15.61 3.00
N VAL A 410 10.58 -15.57 3.48
CA VAL A 410 9.58 -14.51 3.28
C VAL A 410 9.43 -13.65 4.52
N VAL A 411 9.46 -14.25 5.73
CA VAL A 411 9.20 -13.59 7.00
C VAL A 411 10.36 -13.76 7.99
N TRP A 412 10.60 -12.72 8.79
CA TRP A 412 11.52 -12.70 9.92
C TRP A 412 10.68 -12.42 11.16
N THR A 413 10.65 -13.34 12.13
CA THR A 413 9.95 -13.14 13.41
C THR A 413 10.89 -13.40 14.56
N TYR A 414 10.94 -12.44 15.48
CA TYR A 414 11.79 -12.45 16.66
C TYR A 414 10.96 -12.24 17.92
N VAL A 415 11.35 -12.90 19.00
CA VAL A 415 10.76 -12.77 20.34
C VAL A 415 11.81 -12.27 21.32
N VAL A 416 11.34 -11.59 22.38
CA VAL A 416 12.17 -11.23 23.53
C VAL A 416 11.75 -12.11 24.71
N GLU A 417 12.69 -12.93 25.19
CA GLU A 417 12.50 -13.84 26.32
C GLU A 417 13.14 -13.29 27.59
N GLU A 418 12.35 -13.19 28.66
CA GLU A 418 12.81 -12.75 29.98
C GLU A 418 13.65 -13.83 30.67
N ALA A 419 14.95 -13.58 30.81
CA ALA A 419 15.96 -14.57 31.22
C ALA A 419 15.73 -15.28 32.57
N HIS A 420 14.89 -14.72 33.45
CA HIS A 420 14.57 -15.31 34.76
C HIS A 420 13.29 -16.16 34.77
N THR A 421 12.38 -15.94 33.82
CA THR A 421 11.04 -16.54 33.82
C THR A 421 10.78 -17.41 32.59
N GLY A 422 11.58 -17.27 31.52
CA GLY A 422 11.31 -17.87 30.21
C GLY A 422 10.09 -17.26 29.50
N ARG A 423 9.55 -16.16 30.03
CA ARG A 423 8.33 -15.52 29.53
C ARG A 423 8.64 -14.67 28.30
N ILE A 424 7.86 -14.83 27.24
CA ILE A 424 7.91 -13.92 26.09
C ILE A 424 7.23 -12.62 26.48
N THR A 425 7.99 -11.52 26.50
CA THR A 425 7.51 -10.17 26.83
C THR A 425 7.14 -9.38 25.58
N ASP A 426 7.81 -9.65 24.46
CA ASP A 426 7.61 -8.92 23.21
C ASP A 426 7.85 -9.84 22.01
N PHE A 427 7.29 -9.47 20.86
CA PHE A 427 7.70 -9.99 19.57
C PHE A 427 7.57 -8.94 18.47
N PHE A 428 8.32 -9.10 17.39
CA PHE A 428 8.10 -8.37 16.14
C PHE A 428 8.32 -9.25 14.93
N SER A 429 7.69 -8.86 13.82
CA SER A 429 7.85 -9.50 12.52
C SER A 429 7.98 -8.48 11.39
N PHE A 430 8.67 -8.87 10.32
CA PHE A 430 8.68 -8.15 9.06
C PHE A 430 8.81 -9.14 7.90
N TYR A 431 8.33 -8.77 6.71
CA TYR A 431 8.41 -9.60 5.50
C TYR A 431 9.22 -8.94 4.38
N SER A 432 9.73 -9.76 3.46
CA SER A 432 10.38 -9.31 2.22
C SER A 432 9.34 -9.15 1.11
N LEU A 433 9.32 -7.99 0.45
CA LEU A 433 8.63 -7.81 -0.82
C LEU A 433 9.50 -6.89 -1.70
N PRO A 434 10.44 -7.45 -2.48
CA PRO A 434 11.35 -6.65 -3.28
C PRO A 434 10.63 -6.05 -4.50
N SER A 435 11.24 -5.02 -5.10
CA SER A 435 10.75 -4.39 -6.32
C SER A 435 11.79 -4.47 -7.43
N THR A 436 11.41 -4.95 -8.61
CA THR A 436 12.22 -4.84 -9.82
C THR A 436 12.47 -3.36 -10.14
N ILE A 437 13.73 -3.01 -10.38
CA ILE A 437 14.15 -1.66 -10.78
C ILE A 437 14.21 -1.63 -12.30
N ILE A 438 13.45 -0.73 -12.91
CA ILE A 438 13.29 -0.67 -14.37
C ILE A 438 14.38 0.24 -14.96
N ASN A 439 15.04 -0.24 -16.02
CA ASN A 439 16.03 0.50 -16.82
C ASN A 439 17.27 1.06 -16.08
N HIS A 440 17.64 0.53 -14.91
CA HIS A 440 18.84 0.98 -14.18
C HIS A 440 20.08 0.12 -14.52
N PRO A 441 21.21 0.70 -14.95
CA PRO A 441 22.33 -0.06 -15.53
C PRO A 441 23.11 -0.92 -14.51
N LYS A 442 22.98 -0.65 -13.21
CA LYS A 442 23.76 -1.28 -12.14
C LYS A 442 22.97 -2.22 -11.21
N TYR A 443 21.66 -2.04 -11.11
CA TYR A 443 20.84 -2.76 -10.13
C TYR A 443 19.50 -3.16 -10.77
N GLY A 444 19.16 -4.45 -10.72
CA GLY A 444 17.85 -4.93 -11.18
C GLY A 444 16.79 -5.04 -10.09
N LEU A 445 17.18 -4.94 -8.80
CA LEU A 445 16.30 -5.22 -7.67
C LEU A 445 16.51 -4.23 -6.51
N LEU A 446 15.41 -3.75 -5.94
CA LEU A 446 15.32 -3.01 -4.69
C LEU A 446 14.85 -3.99 -3.60
N GLU A 447 15.71 -4.22 -2.61
CA GLU A 447 15.40 -5.10 -1.48
C GLU A 447 14.61 -4.33 -0.42
N ALA A 448 13.30 -4.55 -0.34
CA ALA A 448 12.42 -3.85 0.58
C ALA A 448 11.82 -4.82 1.62
N ALA A 449 12.01 -4.47 2.89
CA ALA A 449 11.34 -5.10 4.03
C ALA A 449 10.10 -4.29 4.40
N TYR A 450 9.07 -4.93 4.96
CA TYR A 450 7.85 -4.31 5.44
C TYR A 450 7.57 -4.74 6.87
N LEU A 451 7.42 -3.78 7.79
CA LEU A 451 6.99 -4.04 9.16
C LEU A 451 5.63 -4.73 9.14
N PHE A 452 5.55 -5.88 9.79
CA PHE A 452 4.34 -6.68 9.88
C PHE A 452 3.75 -6.54 11.28
N TYR A 453 3.34 -7.62 11.93
CA TYR A 453 2.82 -7.56 13.30
C TYR A 453 3.93 -7.52 14.36
N TYR A 454 3.63 -6.90 15.48
CA TYR A 454 4.43 -6.90 16.70
C TYR A 454 3.51 -6.76 17.90
N ALA A 455 4.03 -7.07 19.09
CA ALA A 455 3.37 -6.80 20.36
C ALA A 455 4.40 -6.67 21.49
N SER A 456 4.01 -5.98 22.56
CA SER A 456 4.83 -5.78 23.76
C SER A 456 3.94 -5.77 25.00
N ASP A 457 4.36 -6.45 26.07
CA ASP A 457 3.63 -6.46 27.34
C ASP A 457 3.74 -5.15 28.13
N ALA A 458 4.71 -4.29 27.77
CA ALA A 458 4.80 -2.90 28.21
C ALA A 458 3.53 -2.08 27.90
N ALA A 459 2.70 -2.55 26.97
CA ALA A 459 1.41 -1.96 26.62
C ALA A 459 0.32 -2.13 27.70
N PHE A 460 0.59 -2.91 28.75
CA PHE A 460 -0.33 -3.22 29.86
C PHE A 460 0.20 -2.76 31.23
N ALA A 461 1.21 -1.89 31.26
CA ALA A 461 1.64 -1.24 32.50
C ALA A 461 0.50 -0.39 33.09
N GLU A 462 0.26 -0.48 34.40
CA GLU A 462 -0.84 0.24 35.09
C GLU A 462 -0.49 1.71 35.43
N ASP A 463 0.74 2.15 35.14
CA ASP A 463 1.26 3.47 35.48
C ASP A 463 0.73 4.59 34.57
N SER A 464 0.68 5.81 35.10
CA SER A 464 0.39 7.04 34.33
C SER A 464 1.40 7.34 33.20
N GLU A 465 2.53 6.62 33.18
CA GLU A 465 3.57 6.69 32.14
C GLU A 465 3.47 5.55 31.11
N ALA A 466 2.40 4.74 31.10
CA ALA A 466 2.28 3.55 30.24
C ALA A 466 2.58 3.81 28.75
N ASP A 467 2.06 4.88 28.14
CA ASP A 467 2.35 5.21 26.73
C ASP A 467 3.81 5.68 26.52
N SER A 468 4.44 6.30 27.52
CA SER A 468 5.86 6.70 27.53
C SER A 468 6.78 5.48 27.62
N ILE A 469 6.41 4.50 28.44
CA ILE A 469 7.09 3.20 28.57
C ILE A 469 6.95 2.39 27.27
N LEU A 470 5.72 2.24 26.77
CA LEU A 470 5.44 1.52 25.53
C LEU A 470 6.18 2.15 24.35
N LYS A 471 6.13 3.48 24.19
CA LYS A 471 6.86 4.17 23.11
C LYS A 471 8.35 3.80 23.14
N LYS A 472 9.02 3.93 24.28
CA LYS A 472 10.45 3.56 24.42
C LYS A 472 10.70 2.08 24.11
N ARG A 473 9.77 1.20 24.49
CA ARG A 473 9.88 -0.24 24.21
C ARG A 473 9.72 -0.54 22.71
N LEU A 474 8.77 0.09 22.02
CA LEU A 474 8.59 -0.03 20.58
C LEU A 474 9.75 0.59 19.79
N GLU A 475 10.30 1.73 20.23
CA GLU A 475 11.52 2.31 19.66
C GLU A 475 12.70 1.32 19.73
N ALA A 476 12.86 0.59 20.83
CA ALA A 476 13.87 -0.45 20.97
C ALA A 476 13.57 -1.68 20.08
N LEU A 477 12.32 -2.17 20.08
CA LEU A 477 11.89 -3.33 19.29
C LEU A 477 12.10 -3.11 17.79
N VAL A 478 11.57 -2.02 17.25
CA VAL A 478 11.69 -1.69 15.83
C VAL A 478 13.11 -1.22 15.50
N GLY A 479 13.83 -0.62 16.45
CA GLY A 479 15.26 -0.36 16.34
C GLY A 479 16.07 -1.62 16.04
N ASP A 480 15.82 -2.71 16.76
CA ASP A 480 16.45 -4.01 16.53
C ASP A 480 15.96 -4.70 15.25
N ALA A 481 14.68 -4.57 14.90
CA ALA A 481 14.16 -5.03 13.60
C ALA A 481 14.90 -4.36 12.42
N LEU A 482 15.17 -3.06 12.50
CA LEU A 482 15.96 -2.33 11.50
C LEU A 482 17.42 -2.79 11.43
N ILE A 483 18.01 -3.19 12.56
CA ILE A 483 19.38 -3.74 12.59
C ILE A 483 19.40 -5.10 11.88
N ILE A 484 18.46 -5.99 12.18
CA ILE A 484 18.34 -7.31 11.55
C ILE A 484 18.06 -7.16 10.04
N ALA A 485 17.17 -6.26 9.63
CA ALA A 485 16.92 -5.99 8.21
C ALA A 485 18.18 -5.46 7.48
N ASN A 486 18.95 -4.58 8.12
CA ASN A 486 20.22 -4.09 7.56
C ASN A 486 21.30 -5.19 7.50
N GLN A 487 21.35 -6.09 8.48
CA GLN A 487 22.19 -7.30 8.43
C GLN A 487 21.75 -8.22 7.28
N ALA A 488 20.43 -8.38 7.11
CA ALA A 488 19.73 -9.07 6.03
C ALA A 488 19.72 -8.33 4.67
N LYS A 489 20.62 -7.35 4.49
CA LYS A 489 20.89 -6.67 3.21
C LYS A 489 19.68 -6.01 2.55
N PHE A 490 18.63 -5.70 3.33
CA PHE A 490 17.55 -4.84 2.84
C PHE A 490 18.07 -3.43 2.59
N ASP A 491 17.58 -2.81 1.52
CA ASP A 491 17.93 -1.44 1.14
C ASP A 491 17.04 -0.41 1.85
N VAL A 492 15.77 -0.76 2.07
CA VAL A 492 14.75 0.07 2.72
C VAL A 492 13.85 -0.81 3.60
N PHE A 493 13.39 -0.22 4.70
CA PHE A 493 12.41 -0.83 5.60
C PHE A 493 11.16 0.05 5.65
N ASN A 494 10.02 -0.52 5.30
CA ASN A 494 8.76 0.19 5.12
C ASN A 494 7.84 -0.02 6.32
N ALA A 495 7.04 0.97 6.63
CA ALA A 495 5.97 0.89 7.62
C ALA A 495 4.76 1.72 7.15
N LEU A 496 3.61 1.54 7.79
CA LEU A 496 2.38 2.30 7.54
C LEU A 496 1.97 3.05 8.82
N THR A 497 1.20 4.13 8.71
CA THR A 497 0.54 4.78 9.86
C THR A 497 -0.66 3.95 10.36
N LEU A 498 -0.36 2.77 10.88
CA LEU A 498 -1.27 1.80 11.50
C LEU A 498 -0.63 1.29 12.82
N MET A 499 -1.40 0.61 13.66
CA MET A 499 -1.01 0.17 15.01
C MET A 499 -0.43 1.35 15.83
N ASP A 500 0.48 1.09 16.76
CA ASP A 500 1.20 2.13 17.51
C ASP A 500 2.39 2.73 16.70
N ASN A 501 2.49 2.52 15.38
CA ASN A 501 3.66 2.91 14.56
C ASN A 501 4.00 4.40 14.69
N CYS A 502 2.98 5.26 14.72
CA CYS A 502 3.12 6.71 14.85
C CYS A 502 3.91 7.14 16.10
N SER A 503 4.03 6.29 17.14
CA SER A 503 4.84 6.58 18.33
C SER A 503 6.34 6.66 18.05
N PHE A 504 6.87 5.84 17.12
CA PHE A 504 8.31 5.66 16.89
C PHE A 504 8.81 6.10 15.51
N LEU A 505 7.95 6.26 14.48
CA LEU A 505 8.36 6.54 13.09
C LEU A 505 9.41 7.67 12.97
N GLU A 506 9.15 8.83 13.58
CA GLU A 506 10.06 9.99 13.52
C GLU A 506 11.40 9.69 14.25
N SER A 507 11.33 9.15 15.47
CA SER A 507 12.51 8.83 16.30
C SER A 507 13.48 7.87 15.60
N LEU A 508 12.93 6.87 14.89
CA LEU A 508 13.69 5.87 14.14
C LEU A 508 14.05 6.33 12.72
N LYS A 509 13.74 7.59 12.37
CA LYS A 509 14.09 8.26 11.10
C LYS A 509 13.38 7.66 9.88
N PHE A 510 12.14 7.21 10.04
CA PHE A 510 11.28 6.91 8.91
C PHE A 510 10.84 8.23 8.25
N GLY A 511 11.12 8.41 6.96
CA GLY A 511 10.59 9.50 6.17
C GLY A 511 9.17 9.20 5.68
N ALA A 512 8.31 10.21 5.63
CA ALA A 512 6.99 10.09 5.03
C ALA A 512 7.11 9.81 3.53
N GLY A 513 6.45 8.75 3.05
CA GLY A 513 6.24 8.48 1.63
C GLY A 513 5.07 9.28 1.06
N ASP A 514 4.98 9.26 -0.27
CA ASP A 514 3.85 9.81 -1.03
C ASP A 514 2.65 8.85 -1.10
N GLY A 515 2.91 7.54 -1.06
CA GLY A 515 1.92 6.48 -1.05
C GLY A 515 0.94 6.54 0.13
N LEU A 516 -0.35 6.43 -0.18
CA LEU A 516 -1.42 6.17 0.79
C LEU A 516 -2.03 4.79 0.51
N LEU A 517 -2.48 4.12 1.57
CA LEU A 517 -3.22 2.87 1.52
C LEU A 517 -4.59 3.08 2.17
N ASN A 518 -5.65 2.94 1.38
CA ASN A 518 -7.02 3.07 1.87
C ASN A 518 -7.56 1.68 2.21
N PHE A 519 -8.16 1.54 3.39
CA PHE A 519 -8.81 0.33 3.88
C PHE A 519 -10.31 0.41 3.63
N TYR A 520 -10.90 -0.72 3.22
CA TYR A 520 -12.32 -0.83 2.91
C TYR A 520 -12.89 -2.12 3.48
N LEU A 521 -14.17 -2.07 3.84
CA LEU A 521 -14.94 -3.26 4.21
C LEU A 521 -16.10 -3.44 3.23
N TYR A 522 -16.21 -4.63 2.65
CA TYR A 522 -17.34 -5.03 1.82
C TYR A 522 -18.45 -5.58 2.70
N ASN A 523 -19.68 -5.16 2.42
CA ASN A 523 -20.89 -5.50 3.15
C ASN A 523 -20.82 -5.23 4.66
N TRP A 524 -20.11 -4.16 5.05
CA TRP A 524 -20.03 -3.70 6.43
C TRP A 524 -20.03 -2.17 6.48
N ARG A 525 -20.82 -1.61 7.39
CA ARG A 525 -20.82 -0.19 7.76
C ARG A 525 -20.14 -0.03 9.12
N THR A 526 -19.38 1.05 9.28
CA THR A 526 -18.71 1.47 10.52
C THR A 526 -18.42 2.95 10.39
N ALA A 527 -18.42 3.67 11.51
CA ALA A 527 -17.82 5.01 11.55
C ALA A 527 -16.32 4.95 11.15
N PRO A 528 -15.74 6.01 10.57
CA PRO A 528 -14.33 6.05 10.20
C PRO A 528 -13.38 5.75 11.37
N MET A 529 -12.17 5.31 11.05
CA MET A 529 -11.15 4.92 12.03
C MET A 529 -9.86 5.69 11.81
N ALA A 530 -9.14 5.96 12.90
CA ALA A 530 -7.88 6.69 12.83
C ALA A 530 -6.82 5.93 12.00
N GLY A 531 -6.02 6.70 11.25
CA GLY A 531 -5.01 6.20 10.32
C GLY A 531 -3.90 7.23 10.21
N VAL A 532 -3.77 7.89 9.07
CA VAL A 532 -2.89 9.07 8.90
C VAL A 532 -3.35 10.28 9.74
N SER A 533 -4.60 10.29 10.18
CA SER A 533 -5.19 11.33 11.03
C SER A 533 -5.97 10.71 12.19
N ALA A 534 -6.09 11.46 13.29
CA ALA A 534 -6.92 11.12 14.42
C ALA A 534 -8.41 11.19 14.05
N VAL A 535 -9.23 10.34 14.67
CA VAL A 535 -10.70 10.27 14.46
C VAL A 535 -11.35 9.98 15.81
N ASP A 536 -12.39 10.75 16.17
CA ASP A 536 -13.20 10.55 17.39
C ASP A 536 -12.40 10.38 18.69
N GLY A 537 -11.30 11.14 18.83
CA GLY A 537 -10.39 11.07 19.98
C GLY A 537 -9.36 9.93 19.93
N VAL A 538 -9.47 9.00 18.97
CA VAL A 538 -8.47 7.97 18.70
C VAL A 538 -7.28 8.59 17.95
N GLU A 539 -6.07 8.40 18.48
CA GLU A 539 -4.83 8.92 17.89
C GLU A 539 -4.51 8.29 16.52
N PRO A 540 -3.68 8.94 15.68
CA PRO A 540 -3.24 8.38 14.41
C PRO A 540 -2.63 6.97 14.56
N GLY A 541 -2.88 6.10 13.59
CA GLY A 541 -2.49 4.69 13.59
C GLY A 541 -3.42 3.77 14.37
N LYS A 542 -3.87 4.17 15.57
CA LYS A 542 -4.61 3.31 16.51
C LYS A 542 -6.00 2.83 16.02
N GLY A 543 -6.51 3.34 14.89
CA GLY A 543 -7.73 2.81 14.27
C GLY A 543 -7.54 1.49 13.52
N VAL A 544 -6.34 1.20 13.01
CA VAL A 544 -6.07 0.05 12.14
C VAL A 544 -4.97 -0.83 12.74
N GLY A 545 -5.33 -2.04 13.17
CA GLY A 545 -4.44 -3.06 13.70
C GLY A 545 -4.22 -4.27 12.78
N ILE A 546 -4.75 -4.23 11.54
CA ILE A 546 -4.54 -5.27 10.51
C ILE A 546 -3.52 -4.77 9.48
N VAL A 547 -2.56 -5.63 9.13
CA VAL A 547 -1.55 -5.40 8.11
C VAL A 547 -1.85 -6.29 6.91
N MET A 548 -2.02 -5.66 5.74
CA MET A 548 -2.33 -6.30 4.46
C MET A 548 -1.05 -6.45 3.62
N LEU A 549 -0.95 -7.54 2.82
CA LEU A 549 0.29 -7.99 2.17
C LEU A 549 0.57 -7.42 0.76
#